data_AF-Q8J2Y9-F1
#
_entry.id   AF-Q8J2Y9-F1
#
_cell.length_a   1.000
_cell.length_b   1.000
_cell.length_c   1.000
_cell.angle_alpha   90.00
_cell.angle_beta   90.00
_cell.angle_gamma   90.00
#
_symmetry.space_group_name_H-M   'P 1'
#
loop_
_entity.id
_entity.type
_entity.pdbx_description
1 polymer ?
#
loop_
_entity_poly.entity_id
_entity_poly.type
_entity_poly.pdbx_seq_one_letter_code
_entity_poly.pdbx_strand_id
1 'polypeptide(L)' 'LPVLKSAIEGKESLEQFFRKIIFELKAAMMLTGSKDVDALKKTSIVILGKLKEWAEYRGINLSIYEKVRKRE' A
#
# COMPACT_ATOMS: atom_id res chain seq x y z
N LEU A 1 -5.01 -2.24 -17.68
CA LEU A 1 -5.06 -1.68 -16.30
C LEU A 1 -6.30 -2.23 -15.60
N PRO A 2 -6.23 -2.60 -14.30
CA PRO A 2 -7.36 -3.22 -13.58
C PRO A 2 -8.67 -2.41 -13.67
N VAL A 3 -8.58 -1.09 -13.48
CA VAL A 3 -9.75 -0.19 -13.60
C VAL A 3 -10.37 -0.22 -15.01
N LEU A 4 -9.53 -0.22 -16.06
CA LEU A 4 -10.01 -0.29 -17.45
C LEU A 4 -10.72 -1.61 -17.75
N LYS A 5 -10.27 -2.72 -17.14
CA LYS A 5 -10.92 -4.02 -17.31
C LYS A 5 -12.34 -3.99 -16.75
N SER A 6 -12.51 -3.50 -15.52
CA SER A 6 -13.85 -3.36 -14.90
C SER A 6 -14.72 -2.34 -15.63
N ALA A 7 -14.13 -1.30 -16.23
CA ALA A 7 -14.89 -0.33 -17.04
C ALA A 7 -15.47 -0.96 -18.32
N ILE A 8 -14.74 -1.87 -18.98
CA ILE A 8 -15.23 -2.61 -20.16
C ILE A 8 -16.38 -3.55 -19.78
N GLU A 9 -16.35 -4.12 -18.57
CA GLU A 9 -17.42 -5.00 -18.04
C GLU A 9 -18.69 -4.22 -17.66
N GLY A 10 -18.61 -2.89 -17.60
CA GLY A 10 -19.76 -1.99 -17.41
C GLY A 10 -19.74 -1.22 -16.10
N LYS A 11 -20.70 -0.30 -15.97
CA LYS A 11 -20.78 0.65 -14.86
C LYS A 11 -20.87 -0.05 -13.50
N GLU A 12 -21.66 -1.12 -13.39
CA GLU A 12 -21.86 -1.82 -12.12
C GLU A 12 -20.57 -2.53 -11.66
N SER A 13 -19.87 -3.22 -12.58
CA SER A 13 -18.55 -3.82 -12.29
C SER A 13 -17.56 -2.75 -11.82
N LEU A 14 -17.55 -1.59 -12.47
CA LEU A 14 -16.68 -0.48 -12.08
C LEU A 14 -17.01 0.07 -10.68
N GLU A 15 -18.28 0.24 -10.35
CA GLU A 15 -18.71 0.68 -9.01
C GLU A 15 -18.32 -0.35 -7.94
N GLN A 16 -18.55 -1.64 -8.19
CA GLN A 16 -18.17 -2.71 -7.27
C GLN A 16 -16.66 -2.77 -7.08
N PHE A 17 -15.87 -2.59 -8.15
CA PHE A 17 -14.41 -2.51 -8.10
C PHE A 17 -13.95 -1.40 -7.14
N PHE A 18 -14.46 -0.18 -7.31
CA PHE A 18 -14.06 0.94 -6.44
C PHE A 18 -14.52 0.76 -5.00
N ARG A 19 -15.74 0.25 -4.77
CA ARG A 19 -16.23 -0.05 -3.42
C ARG A 19 -15.33 -1.05 -2.70
N LYS A 20 -14.89 -2.10 -3.40
CA LYS A 20 -13.96 -3.10 -2.88
C LYS A 20 -12.60 -2.49 -2.53
N ILE A 21 -12.00 -1.73 -3.45
CA ILE A 21 -10.71 -1.08 -3.22
C ILE A 21 -10.76 -0.12 -2.02
N ILE A 22 -11.83 0.69 -1.92
CA ILE A 22 -12.02 1.61 -0.79
C ILE A 22 -12.10 0.85 0.54
N PHE A 23 -12.83 -0.27 0.56
CA PHE A 23 -12.95 -1.11 1.76
C PHE A 23 -11.61 -1.73 2.16
N GLU A 24 -10.88 -2.30 1.21
CA GLU A 24 -9.55 -2.90 1.44
C GLU A 24 -8.54 -1.86 1.93
N LEU A 25 -8.56 -0.64 1.38
CA LEU A 25 -7.74 0.46 1.88
C LEU A 25 -8.08 0.83 3.33
N LYS A 26 -9.37 0.95 3.66
CA LYS A 26 -9.81 1.23 5.05
C LYS A 26 -9.40 0.10 6.01
N ALA A 27 -9.46 -1.15 5.57
CA ALA A 27 -9.00 -2.28 6.36
C ALA A 27 -7.48 -2.21 6.59
N ALA A 28 -6.68 -1.93 5.55
CA ALA A 28 -5.24 -1.73 5.69
C ALA A 28 -4.90 -0.56 6.63
N MET A 29 -5.63 0.55 6.52
CA MET A 29 -5.52 1.70 7.42
C MET A 29 -5.80 1.30 8.88
N MET A 30 -6.88 0.54 9.12
CA MET A 30 -7.21 0.04 10.46
C MET A 30 -6.11 -0.85 11.04
N LEU A 31 -5.64 -1.83 10.26
CA LEU A 31 -4.61 -2.79 10.69
C LEU A 31 -3.26 -2.13 10.98
N THR A 32 -2.96 -1.03 10.29
CA THR A 32 -1.72 -0.26 10.47
C THR A 32 -1.85 0.89 11.48
N GLY A 33 -3.04 1.13 12.02
CA GLY A 33 -3.29 2.27 12.91
C GLY A 33 -3.22 3.65 12.22
N SER A 34 -3.48 3.68 10.91
CA SER A 34 -3.41 4.89 10.09
C SER A 34 -4.78 5.55 9.99
N LYS A 35 -4.87 6.83 10.36
CA LYS A 35 -6.14 7.60 10.35
C LYS A 35 -6.60 8.06 8.96
N ASP A 36 -5.65 8.25 8.04
CA ASP A 36 -5.85 8.72 6.68
C ASP A 36 -4.79 8.10 5.74
N VAL A 37 -4.92 8.35 4.44
CA VAL A 37 -4.01 7.81 3.42
C VAL A 37 -2.59 8.38 3.58
N ASP A 38 -2.44 9.61 4.07
CA ASP A 38 -1.12 10.23 4.25
C ASP A 38 -0.38 9.66 5.47
N ALA A 39 -1.11 9.24 6.49
CA ALA A 39 -0.59 8.43 7.59
C ALA A 39 -0.19 7.03 7.11
N LEU A 40 -1.02 6.39 6.27
CA LEU A 40 -0.73 5.06 5.71
C LEU A 40 0.56 5.04 4.87
N LYS A 41 0.80 6.07 4.06
CA LYS A 41 2.05 6.22 3.29
C LYS A 41 3.31 6.28 4.17
N LYS A 42 3.17 6.67 5.43
CA LYS A 42 4.27 6.82 6.41
C LYS A 42 4.38 5.64 7.36
N THR A 43 3.52 4.62 7.22
CA THR A 43 3.60 3.40 8.02
C THR A 43 4.95 2.72 7.80
N SER A 44 5.52 2.19 8.87
CA SER A 44 6.76 1.40 8.83
C SER A 44 6.60 0.17 7.95
N ILE A 45 7.55 -0.07 7.05
CA ILE A 45 7.56 -1.23 6.17
C ILE A 45 8.95 -1.88 6.17
N VAL A 46 9.01 -3.13 5.71
CA VAL A 46 10.27 -3.84 5.47
C VAL A 46 10.31 -4.23 4.01
N ILE A 47 11.38 -3.87 3.30
CA ILE A 47 11.57 -4.16 1.88
C ILE A 47 12.54 -5.33 1.75
N LEU A 48 12.16 -6.35 0.98
CA LEU A 48 12.87 -7.64 0.89
C LEU A 48 13.16 -8.01 -0.58
N GLY A 49 14.11 -8.95 -0.77
CA GLY A 49 14.41 -9.58 -2.05
C GLY A 49 14.95 -8.64 -3.13
N LYS A 50 14.60 -8.90 -4.40
CA LYS A 50 15.11 -8.16 -5.57
C LYS A 50 14.86 -6.65 -5.49
N LEU A 51 13.77 -6.22 -4.86
CA LEU A 51 13.47 -4.79 -4.70
C LEU A 51 14.44 -4.12 -3.72
N LYS A 52 14.82 -4.83 -2.64
CA LYS A 52 15.85 -4.37 -1.71
C LYS A 52 17.18 -4.21 -2.43
N GLU A 53 17.65 -5.26 -3.12
CA GLU A 53 18.90 -5.26 -3.86
C GLU A 53 18.95 -4.11 -4.89
N TRP A 54 17.87 -3.96 -5.67
CA TRP A 54 17.76 -2.89 -6.65
C TRP A 54 17.84 -1.49 -6.02
N ALA A 55 17.16 -1.28 -4.89
CA ALA A 55 17.17 -0.01 -4.19
C ALA A 55 18.57 0.31 -3.61
N GLU A 56 19.25 -0.70 -3.05
CA GLU A 56 20.63 -0.59 -2.55
C GLU A 56 21.61 -0.24 -3.68
N TYR A 57 21.53 -0.91 -4.84
CA TYR A 57 22.35 -0.57 -6.02
C TYR A 57 22.13 0.85 -6.54
N ARG A 58 20.95 1.42 -6.28
CA ARG A 58 20.60 2.81 -6.65
C ARG A 58 20.98 3.82 -5.57
N GLY A 59 21.58 3.38 -4.46
CA GLY A 59 21.93 4.23 -3.33
C GLY A 59 20.72 4.76 -2.55
N ILE A 60 19.57 4.10 -2.65
CA ILE A 60 18.36 4.48 -1.90
C ILE A 60 18.52 4.00 -0.46
N ASN A 61 18.49 4.93 0.49
CA ASN A 61 18.57 4.59 1.90
C ASN A 61 17.24 3.98 2.38
N LEU A 62 17.23 2.68 2.65
CA LEU A 62 16.04 1.94 3.08
C LEU A 62 15.69 2.16 4.56
N SER A 63 16.61 2.70 5.38
CA SER A 63 16.34 2.93 6.80
C SER A 63 15.23 3.94 7.07
N ILE A 64 14.90 4.78 6.07
CA ILE A 64 13.77 5.72 6.16
C ILE A 64 12.41 5.01 6.23
N TYR A 65 12.34 3.75 5.79
CA TYR A 65 11.14 2.91 5.81
C TYR A 65 11.09 1.96 7.00
N GLU A 66 12.26 1.66 7.59
CA GLU A 66 12.41 0.73 8.70
C GLU A 66 12.07 1.41 10.04
N LYS A 67 11.00 0.97 10.69
CA LYS A 67 10.73 1.27 12.10
C LYS A 67 10.15 0.04 12.76
N VAL A 68 11.02 -0.74 13.39
CA VAL A 68 10.63 -1.86 14.26
C VAL A 68 9.93 -1.26 15.48
N ARG A 69 8.68 -1.65 15.71
CA ARG A 69 7.94 -1.26 16.92
C ARG A 69 8.70 -1.85 18.12
N LYS A 70 9.46 -1.02 18.86
CA LYS A 70 9.94 -1.39 20.20
C LYS A 70 8.70 -1.66 21.03
N ARG A 71 8.48 -2.92 21.42
CA ARG A 71 7.58 -3.25 22.51
C ARG A 71 8.35 -2.94 23.79
N GLU A 72 8.00 -1.84 24.44
CA GLU A 72 8.27 -1.63 25.87
C GLU A 72 7.23 -2.38 26.69
#